data_AF-A0A4V3CCA8-F1
#
_entry.id   AF-A0A4V3CCA8-F1
#
_cell.length_a   1.000
_cell.length_b   1.000
_cell.length_c   1.000
_cell.angle_alpha   90.00
_cell.angle_beta   90.00
_cell.angle_gamma   90.00
#
_symmetry.space_group_name_H-M   'P 1'
#
loop_
_entity.id
_entity.type
_entity.pdbx_description
1 polymer ?
#
loop_
_entity_poly.entity_id
_entity_poly.type
_entity_poly.pdbx_seq_one_letter_code
_entity_poly.pdbx_strand_id
1 'polypeptide(L)'
;MDVLSAAERVGFTKRDQTRFEGLEVGTDPQLPENAEELLAYCGVHPADRHAMLAARPDPDRDPEWWAITWALAGEVERDLDLALPSTGFRGWPAVPRSASPVGLFAPAWALLANLPRLRELHAQRGVPESVTAATVAALGGVMHTHRHIFGCAGVGLMPLWGPPLRFRGADYEIGRHDFTRTHMGLGDGVSGHVLSIHIPPTGRLDAQESEESVATAVESFERWYPEEPLAGLVCHSWLLDPQLGEYLRPESNIMRFQTRFDILPHLPPEDPTEGDRELMRLGLHLDVPDHQLTDEDLDNLPQDTTLQRAFVKHLRAGGHWYPRTGMLKTWS
;
A
#
# COMPACT_ATOMS: atom_id res chain seq x y z
N MET A 1 5.34 4.50 28.52
CA MET A 1 4.03 3.81 28.59
C MET A 1 4.12 2.59 27.69
N ASP A 2 3.54 1.46 28.06
CA ASP A 2 3.41 0.31 27.14
C ASP A 2 2.47 0.66 25.98
N VAL A 3 2.79 0.17 24.77
CA VAL A 3 2.09 0.54 23.52
C VAL A 3 0.68 -0.02 23.49
N LEU A 4 0.48 -1.25 23.97
CA LEU A 4 -0.85 -1.86 24.03
C LEU A 4 -1.77 -1.07 24.96
N SER A 5 -1.27 -0.69 26.14
CA SER A 5 -1.98 0.18 27.08
C SER A 5 -2.31 1.54 26.48
N ALA A 6 -1.42 2.12 25.66
CA ALA A 6 -1.69 3.36 24.93
C ALA A 6 -2.81 3.17 23.90
N ALA A 7 -2.76 2.09 23.12
CA ALA A 7 -3.76 1.76 22.10
C ALA A 7 -5.15 1.54 22.70
N GLU A 8 -5.24 0.88 23.86
CA GLU A 8 -6.49 0.71 24.61
C GLU A 8 -7.09 2.05 25.04
N ARG A 9 -6.27 2.95 25.60
CA ARG A 9 -6.73 4.27 26.10
C ARG A 9 -7.24 5.18 25.00
N VAL A 10 -6.61 5.15 23.83
CA VAL A 10 -7.05 5.98 22.69
C VAL A 10 -8.21 5.35 21.90
N GLY A 11 -8.62 4.13 22.25
CA GLY A 11 -9.85 3.51 21.79
C GLY A 11 -9.71 2.63 20.54
N PHE A 12 -8.53 2.06 20.27
CA PHE A 12 -8.40 1.04 19.22
C PHE A 12 -9.31 -0.15 19.52
N THR A 13 -9.88 -0.76 18.46
CA THR A 13 -10.72 -1.95 18.64
C THR A 13 -9.88 -3.13 19.15
N LYS A 14 -10.51 -4.11 19.80
CA LYS A 14 -9.79 -5.35 20.22
C LYS A 14 -9.07 -6.04 19.05
N ARG A 15 -9.65 -5.99 17.84
CA ARG A 15 -9.03 -6.54 16.64
C ARG A 15 -7.74 -5.79 16.27
N ASP A 16 -7.74 -4.47 16.38
CA ASP A 16 -6.59 -3.63 16.02
C ASP A 16 -5.51 -3.60 17.11
N GLN A 17 -5.90 -3.76 18.38
CA GLN A 17 -4.98 -3.89 19.51
C GLN A 17 -3.96 -5.02 19.33
N THR A 18 -4.36 -6.14 18.70
CA THR A 18 -3.46 -7.26 18.38
C THR A 18 -2.23 -6.85 17.55
N ARG A 19 -2.27 -5.69 16.86
CA ARG A 19 -1.13 -5.18 16.10
C ARG A 19 -0.01 -4.61 16.98
N PHE A 20 -0.37 -4.16 18.19
CA PHE A 20 0.54 -3.54 19.14
C PHE A 20 1.07 -4.54 20.17
N GLU A 21 0.59 -5.79 20.16
CA GLU A 21 1.10 -6.87 21.01
C GLU A 21 2.58 -7.13 20.70
N GLY A 22 3.44 -6.96 21.71
CA GLY A 22 4.88 -7.19 21.58
C GLY A 22 5.65 -6.11 20.80
N LEU A 23 5.00 -5.02 20.38
CA LEU A 23 5.71 -3.86 19.85
C LEU A 23 6.38 -3.09 20.98
N GLU A 24 7.71 -3.07 20.97
CA GLU A 24 8.48 -2.25 21.88
C GLU A 24 8.55 -0.80 21.38
N VAL A 25 8.69 0.14 22.32
CA VAL A 25 8.95 1.54 21.99
C VAL A 25 10.40 1.65 21.53
N GLY A 26 10.64 2.25 20.35
CA GLY A 26 11.99 2.46 19.81
C GLY A 26 12.92 3.22 20.77
N THR A 27 14.23 3.03 20.60
CA THR A 27 15.23 3.36 21.63
C THR A 27 15.72 4.82 21.64
N ASP A 28 15.46 5.63 20.61
CA ASP A 28 15.86 7.05 20.58
C ASP A 28 14.82 7.96 19.88
N PRO A 29 13.94 8.64 20.64
CA PRO A 29 12.91 9.49 20.07
C PRO A 29 13.32 10.81 19.45
N GLN A 30 13.41 10.85 18.10
CA GLN A 30 13.66 12.10 17.39
C GLN A 30 12.73 12.30 16.19
N LEU A 31 11.81 13.26 16.32
CA LEU A 31 11.14 13.82 15.14
C LEU A 31 12.11 14.75 14.42
N PRO A 32 12.13 14.75 13.08
CA PRO A 32 13.03 15.60 12.33
C PRO A 32 12.74 17.07 12.60
N GLU A 33 13.79 17.85 12.88
CA GLU A 33 13.67 19.30 13.06
C GLU A 33 13.28 20.01 11.76
N ASN A 34 13.74 19.48 10.62
CA ASN A 34 13.43 19.95 9.27
C ASN A 34 12.16 19.29 8.68
N ALA A 35 11.18 18.94 9.51
CA ALA A 35 9.96 18.26 9.09
C ALA A 35 9.23 18.92 7.91
N GLU A 36 9.20 20.26 7.84
CA GLU A 36 8.53 20.97 6.75
C GLU A 36 9.17 20.67 5.38
N GLU A 37 10.50 20.65 5.30
CA GLU A 37 11.26 20.33 4.09
C GLU A 37 11.04 18.87 3.69
N LEU A 38 11.09 17.95 4.65
CA LEU A 38 10.86 16.53 4.42
C LEU A 38 9.43 16.24 3.94
N LEU A 39 8.44 16.94 4.48
CA LEU A 39 7.06 16.83 4.02
C LEU A 39 6.88 17.39 2.60
N ALA A 40 7.57 18.49 2.27
CA ALA A 40 7.58 19.01 0.91
C ALA A 40 8.25 18.02 -0.07
N TYR A 41 9.32 17.36 0.35
CA TYR A 41 9.99 16.30 -0.41
C TYR A 41 9.05 15.11 -0.69
N CYS A 42 8.23 14.71 0.30
CA CYS A 42 7.20 13.69 0.14
C CYS A 42 5.95 14.15 -0.65
N GLY A 43 6.00 15.31 -1.32
CA GLY A 43 4.88 15.82 -2.13
C GLY A 43 3.63 16.18 -1.31
N VAL A 44 3.75 16.37 0.01
CA VAL A 44 2.61 16.69 0.87
C VAL A 44 2.10 18.10 0.56
N HIS A 45 0.79 18.26 0.36
CA HIS A 45 0.17 19.56 0.05
C HIS A 45 0.39 20.59 1.20
N PRO A 46 0.63 21.89 0.92
CA PRO A 46 0.96 22.88 1.95
C PRO A 46 -0.02 22.97 3.13
N ALA A 47 -1.32 22.83 2.87
CA ALA A 47 -2.34 22.83 3.92
C ALA A 47 -2.23 21.62 4.86
N ASP A 48 -1.87 20.45 4.32
CA ASP A 48 -1.65 19.22 5.09
C ASP A 48 -0.33 19.29 5.87
N ARG A 49 0.71 19.89 5.30
CA ARG A 49 1.97 20.16 6.02
C ARG A 49 1.71 21.05 7.24
N HIS A 50 1.00 22.16 7.06
CA HIS A 50 0.68 23.07 8.16
C HIS A 50 -0.12 22.38 9.26
N ALA A 51 -1.15 21.60 8.88
CA ALA A 51 -1.96 20.86 9.84
C ALA A 51 -1.15 19.80 10.61
N MET A 52 -0.28 19.04 9.92
CA MET A 52 0.57 18.03 10.55
C MET A 52 1.59 18.64 11.52
N LEU A 53 2.23 19.75 11.13
CA LEU A 53 3.18 20.48 11.99
C LEU A 53 2.50 21.06 13.24
N ALA A 54 1.27 21.56 13.11
CA ALA A 54 0.47 22.02 14.26
C ALA A 54 0.04 20.88 15.19
N ALA A 55 -0.05 19.65 14.67
CA ALA A 55 -0.40 18.43 15.39
C ALA A 55 0.82 17.53 15.69
N ARG A 56 1.98 18.15 15.93
CA ARG A 56 3.20 17.44 16.35
C ARG A 56 2.96 16.76 17.71
N PRO A 57 3.16 15.43 17.83
CA PRO A 57 2.98 14.73 19.10
C PRO A 57 4.03 15.18 20.11
N ASP A 58 3.63 15.19 21.38
CA ASP A 58 4.42 15.66 22.50
C ASP A 58 4.40 14.60 23.63
N PRO A 59 5.54 14.21 24.20
CA PRO A 59 5.59 13.12 25.16
C PRO A 59 4.86 13.42 26.48
N ASP A 60 4.73 14.70 26.86
CA ASP A 60 4.07 15.11 28.10
C ASP A 60 2.58 15.37 27.89
N ARG A 61 2.20 15.96 26.75
CA ARG A 61 0.82 16.31 26.44
C ARG A 61 0.03 15.19 25.76
N ASP A 62 0.71 14.36 24.97
CA ASP A 62 0.13 13.28 24.17
C ASP A 62 0.83 11.92 24.40
N PRO A 63 1.01 11.47 25.66
CA PRO A 63 1.87 10.33 25.97
C PRO A 63 1.43 9.02 25.28
N GLU A 64 0.12 8.81 25.08
CA GLU A 64 -0.40 7.66 24.33
C GLU A 64 -0.02 7.72 22.83
N TRP A 65 -0.23 8.85 22.18
CA TRP A 65 0.08 9.02 20.75
C TRP A 65 1.58 9.08 20.49
N TRP A 66 2.36 9.59 21.45
CA TRP A 66 3.81 9.50 21.42
C TRP A 66 4.26 8.04 21.44
N ALA A 67 3.76 7.23 22.38
CA ALA A 67 4.09 5.80 22.47
C ALA A 67 3.73 5.04 21.18
N ILE A 68 2.54 5.28 20.63
CA ILE A 68 2.07 4.64 19.39
C ILE A 68 2.93 5.07 18.19
N THR A 69 3.16 6.37 18.01
CA THR A 69 4.00 6.90 16.90
C THR A 69 5.39 6.26 16.93
N TRP A 70 5.93 6.02 18.13
CA TRP A 70 7.26 5.44 18.31
C TRP A 70 7.34 3.96 18.07
N ALA A 71 6.31 3.23 18.46
CA ALA A 71 6.20 1.82 18.12
C ALA A 71 6.17 1.63 16.60
N LEU A 72 5.40 2.46 15.90
CA LEU A 72 5.33 2.44 14.43
C LEU A 72 6.66 2.86 13.79
N ALA A 73 7.34 3.88 14.32
CA ALA A 73 8.63 4.33 13.82
C ALA A 73 9.71 3.26 14.01
N GLY A 74 9.76 2.63 15.20
CA GLY A 74 10.69 1.56 15.53
C GLY A 74 10.45 0.29 14.69
N GLU A 75 9.21 0.03 14.27
CA GLU A 75 8.93 -1.05 13.32
C GLU A 75 9.56 -0.79 11.95
N VAL A 76 9.40 0.42 11.40
CA VAL A 76 10.02 0.82 10.12
C VAL A 76 11.53 0.73 10.21
N GLU A 77 12.11 1.17 11.32
CA GLU A 77 13.56 1.10 11.56
C GLU A 77 14.06 -0.34 11.66
N ARG A 78 13.37 -1.18 12.46
CA ARG A 78 13.72 -2.60 12.66
C ARG A 78 13.71 -3.38 11.34
N ASP A 79 12.76 -3.08 10.47
CA ASP A 79 12.59 -3.75 9.18
C ASP A 79 13.21 -2.96 8.01
N LEU A 80 14.02 -1.94 8.29
CA LEU A 80 14.68 -1.13 7.27
C LEU A 80 15.58 -2.01 6.39
N ASP A 81 15.47 -1.81 5.08
CA ASP A 81 16.21 -2.53 4.03
C ASP A 81 15.88 -4.02 3.90
N LEU A 82 14.92 -4.55 4.67
CA LEU A 82 14.51 -5.94 4.60
C LEU A 82 13.41 -6.17 3.57
N ALA A 83 13.53 -7.27 2.82
CA ALA A 83 12.47 -7.72 1.93
C ALA A 83 11.26 -8.20 2.74
N LEU A 84 10.09 -8.08 2.13
CA LEU A 84 8.84 -8.52 2.73
C LEU A 84 8.87 -10.05 2.95
N PRO A 85 8.60 -10.58 4.16
CA PRO A 85 8.54 -12.02 4.36
C PRO A 85 7.41 -12.67 3.54
N SER A 86 7.56 -13.95 3.25
CA SER A 86 6.55 -14.72 2.50
C SER A 86 5.20 -14.83 3.22
N THR A 87 5.16 -14.57 4.53
CA THR A 87 3.94 -14.46 5.33
C THR A 87 3.20 -13.13 5.13
N GLY A 88 3.76 -12.22 4.33
CA GLY A 88 3.17 -10.92 4.00
C GLY A 88 3.39 -9.86 5.07
N PHE A 89 2.71 -8.71 4.87
CA PHE A 89 2.71 -7.58 5.80
C PHE A 89 1.29 -7.20 6.17
N ARG A 90 1.05 -7.11 7.48
CA ARG A 90 -0.20 -6.56 8.02
C ARG A 90 -0.04 -5.05 8.14
N GLY A 91 -0.73 -4.32 7.27
CA GLY A 91 -0.75 -2.86 7.27
C GLY A 91 -1.13 -2.27 8.62
N TRP A 92 -0.74 -1.01 8.84
CA TRP A 92 -1.09 -0.29 10.07
C TRP A 92 -2.60 -0.04 10.11
N PRO A 93 -3.26 -0.29 11.26
CA PRO A 93 -4.70 -0.14 11.38
C PRO A 93 -5.11 1.32 11.27
N ALA A 94 -6.36 1.55 10.88
CA ALA A 94 -6.96 2.86 11.01
C ALA A 94 -7.04 3.24 12.51
N VAL A 95 -6.76 4.50 12.82
CA VAL A 95 -6.95 5.06 14.15
C VAL A 95 -8.45 5.22 14.45
N PRO A 96 -8.84 5.26 15.73
CA PRO A 96 -10.24 5.50 16.11
C PRO A 96 -10.77 6.80 15.52
N ARG A 97 -12.04 6.81 15.06
CA ARG A 97 -12.68 8.02 14.49
C ARG A 97 -12.73 9.21 15.44
N SER A 98 -12.63 8.95 16.75
CA SER A 98 -12.54 9.96 17.81
C SER A 98 -11.12 10.48 18.08
N ALA A 99 -10.12 10.05 17.31
CA ALA A 99 -8.74 10.46 17.49
C ALA A 99 -8.57 11.98 17.36
N SER A 100 -7.66 12.54 18.18
CA SER A 100 -7.25 13.94 18.07
C SER A 100 -6.49 14.17 16.75
N PRO A 101 -6.28 15.43 16.32
CA PRO A 101 -5.40 15.73 15.20
C PRO A 101 -4.02 15.08 15.32
N VAL A 102 -3.45 15.02 16.53
CA VAL A 102 -2.19 14.32 16.81
C VAL A 102 -2.29 12.84 16.42
N GLY A 103 -3.36 12.15 16.83
CA GLY A 103 -3.60 10.76 16.45
C GLY A 103 -3.81 10.56 14.94
N LEU A 104 -4.48 11.49 14.27
CA LEU A 104 -4.67 11.43 12.81
C LEU A 104 -3.36 11.52 12.02
N PHE A 105 -2.31 12.14 12.60
CA PHE A 105 -0.98 12.27 12.00
C PHE A 105 0.08 11.37 12.63
N ALA A 106 -0.23 10.61 13.68
CA ALA A 106 0.73 9.72 14.35
C ALA A 106 1.45 8.77 13.37
N PRO A 107 0.76 8.08 12.43
CA PRO A 107 1.46 7.26 11.44
C PRO A 107 2.34 8.06 10.49
N ALA A 108 1.94 9.29 10.11
CA ALA A 108 2.75 10.14 9.23
C ALA A 108 4.05 10.59 9.91
N TRP A 109 4.00 10.93 11.21
CA TRP A 109 5.20 11.25 11.98
C TRP A 109 6.14 10.06 12.12
N ALA A 110 5.59 8.85 12.29
CA ALA A 110 6.38 7.61 12.34
C ALA A 110 7.16 7.34 11.04
N LEU A 111 6.52 7.58 9.88
CA LEU A 111 7.16 7.48 8.57
C LEU A 111 8.22 8.56 8.41
N LEU A 112 7.88 9.82 8.72
CA LEU A 112 8.79 10.96 8.54
C LEU A 112 10.06 10.85 9.39
N ALA A 113 9.97 10.25 10.59
CA ALA A 113 11.12 9.98 11.45
C ALA A 113 12.18 9.09 10.80
N ASN A 114 11.77 8.15 9.93
CA ASN A 114 12.67 7.22 9.24
C ASN A 114 13.17 7.72 7.88
N LEU A 115 12.58 8.79 7.34
CA LEU A 115 12.91 9.28 6.00
C LEU A 115 14.39 9.66 5.81
N PRO A 116 15.08 10.36 6.74
CA PRO A 116 16.50 10.65 6.57
C PRO A 116 17.34 9.38 6.41
N ARG A 117 17.03 8.34 7.19
CA ARG A 117 17.75 7.06 7.16
C ARG A 117 17.46 6.28 5.87
N LEU A 118 16.21 6.29 5.40
CA LEU A 118 15.84 5.73 4.11
C LEU A 118 16.59 6.40 2.95
N ARG A 119 16.70 7.74 2.95
CA ARG A 119 17.42 8.47 1.91
C ARG A 119 18.91 8.12 1.90
N GLU A 120 19.51 7.99 3.08
CA GLU A 120 20.90 7.53 3.21
C GLU A 120 21.07 6.11 2.65
N LEU A 121 20.16 5.20 3.01
CA LEU A 121 20.13 3.83 2.50
C LEU A 121 20.03 3.81 0.97
N HIS A 122 19.06 4.52 0.40
CA HIS A 122 18.86 4.61 -1.05
C HIS A 122 20.11 5.14 -1.75
N ALA A 123 20.75 6.18 -1.20
CA ALA A 123 22.00 6.71 -1.73
C ALA A 123 23.14 5.68 -1.69
N GLN A 124 23.27 4.91 -0.60
CA GLN A 124 24.26 3.83 -0.48
C GLN A 124 24.02 2.69 -1.46
N ARG A 125 22.75 2.35 -1.72
CA ARG A 125 22.31 1.34 -2.70
C ARG A 125 22.42 1.83 -4.15
N GLY A 126 22.64 3.12 -4.37
CA GLY A 126 22.70 3.73 -5.71
C GLY A 126 21.33 3.92 -6.36
N VAL A 127 20.27 3.99 -5.56
CA VAL A 127 18.91 4.33 -6.01
C VAL A 127 18.89 5.81 -6.45
N PRO A 128 18.42 6.13 -7.66
CA PRO A 128 18.32 7.51 -8.11
C PRO A 128 17.41 8.35 -7.21
N GLU A 129 17.78 9.60 -6.95
CA GLU A 129 16.99 10.51 -6.10
C GLU A 129 15.55 10.67 -6.60
N SER A 130 15.32 10.62 -7.91
CA SER A 130 13.98 10.68 -8.50
C SER A 130 13.12 9.47 -8.14
N VAL A 131 13.71 8.28 -8.02
CA VAL A 131 13.01 7.06 -7.57
C VAL A 131 12.69 7.18 -6.10
N THR A 132 13.65 7.62 -5.26
CA THR A 132 13.40 7.88 -3.83
C THR A 132 12.25 8.86 -3.63
N ALA A 133 12.26 9.98 -4.34
CA ALA A 133 11.23 11.01 -4.25
C ALA A 133 9.86 10.48 -4.70
N ALA A 134 9.79 9.75 -5.81
CA ALA A 134 8.55 9.12 -6.28
C ALA A 134 8.01 8.11 -5.25
N THR A 135 8.87 7.23 -4.74
CA THR A 135 8.52 6.24 -3.72
C THR A 135 7.93 6.90 -2.48
N VAL A 136 8.56 7.93 -1.91
CA VAL A 136 8.05 8.54 -0.66
C VAL A 136 6.92 9.55 -0.88
N ALA A 137 6.63 9.93 -2.14
CA ALA A 137 5.47 10.75 -2.49
C ALA A 137 4.14 10.06 -2.14
N ALA A 138 4.16 8.74 -1.87
CA ALA A 138 3.04 8.01 -1.30
C ALA A 138 2.46 8.67 -0.05
N LEU A 139 3.29 9.32 0.80
CA LEU A 139 2.78 10.04 1.98
C LEU A 139 1.87 11.21 1.57
N GLY A 140 2.29 12.03 0.60
CA GLY A 140 1.45 13.09 0.03
C GLY A 140 0.17 12.53 -0.59
N GLY A 141 0.27 11.42 -1.32
CA GLY A 141 -0.88 10.73 -1.92
C GLY A 141 -1.91 10.27 -0.90
N VAL A 142 -1.50 9.60 0.19
CA VAL A 142 -2.44 9.13 1.22
C VAL A 142 -3.05 10.28 2.02
N MET A 143 -2.30 11.36 2.28
CA MET A 143 -2.83 12.56 2.95
C MET A 143 -3.89 13.26 2.08
N HIS A 144 -3.64 13.35 0.77
CA HIS A 144 -4.62 13.90 -0.17
C HIS A 144 -5.91 13.07 -0.18
N THR A 145 -5.78 11.75 -0.31
CA THR A 145 -6.93 10.82 -0.29
C THR A 145 -7.70 10.90 1.03
N HIS A 146 -7.00 10.95 2.17
CA HIS A 146 -7.63 11.09 3.48
C HIS A 146 -8.47 12.37 3.57
N ARG A 147 -7.92 13.50 3.13
CA ARG A 147 -8.65 14.76 3.08
C ARG A 147 -9.86 14.70 2.15
N HIS A 148 -9.71 14.07 1.00
CA HIS A 148 -10.79 13.94 0.02
C HIS A 148 -11.96 13.10 0.57
N ILE A 149 -11.67 11.94 1.18
CA ILE A 149 -12.67 11.00 1.68
C ILE A 149 -13.30 11.47 2.99
N PHE A 150 -12.51 11.95 3.94
CA PHE A 150 -12.98 12.24 5.30
C PHE A 150 -13.24 13.73 5.56
N GLY A 151 -12.91 14.60 4.60
CA GLY A 151 -13.08 16.06 4.74
C GLY A 151 -12.11 16.72 5.74
N CYS A 152 -11.14 15.98 6.27
CA CYS A 152 -10.18 16.48 7.27
C CYS A 152 -8.74 16.05 6.97
N ALA A 153 -7.79 16.85 7.46
CA ALA A 153 -6.36 16.56 7.32
C ALA A 153 -5.96 15.35 8.19
N GLY A 154 -5.11 14.46 7.67
CA GLY A 154 -4.67 13.27 8.40
C GLY A 154 -4.18 12.18 7.47
N VAL A 155 -3.79 11.05 8.06
CA VAL A 155 -3.60 9.76 7.38
C VAL A 155 -4.29 8.61 8.14
N GLY A 156 -4.69 8.85 9.39
CA GLY A 156 -5.05 7.79 10.33
C GLY A 156 -6.40 7.12 10.10
N LEU A 157 -7.38 7.72 9.43
CA LEU A 157 -8.73 7.11 9.30
C LEU A 157 -8.82 5.99 8.25
N MET A 158 -7.70 5.64 7.63
CA MET A 158 -7.59 4.51 6.71
C MET A 158 -6.42 3.61 7.11
N PRO A 159 -6.50 2.29 6.88
CA PRO A 159 -5.36 1.41 7.03
C PRO A 159 -4.23 1.82 6.08
N LEU A 160 -2.97 1.73 6.54
CA LEU A 160 -1.79 2.08 5.75
C LEU A 160 -0.95 0.82 5.47
N TRP A 161 -1.05 0.32 4.24
CA TRP A 161 -0.26 -0.83 3.80
C TRP A 161 1.00 -0.42 3.04
N GLY A 162 0.88 0.47 2.04
CA GLY A 162 1.99 0.87 1.18
C GLY A 162 3.05 1.76 1.85
N PRO A 163 2.68 2.90 2.49
CA PRO A 163 3.67 3.83 3.03
C PRO A 163 4.68 3.20 4.00
N PRO A 164 4.31 2.31 4.95
CA PRO A 164 5.30 1.63 5.79
C PRO A 164 6.33 0.81 5.00
N LEU A 165 5.93 0.16 3.91
CA LEU A 165 6.84 -0.61 3.05
C LEU A 165 7.78 0.29 2.25
N ARG A 166 7.26 1.41 1.74
CA ARG A 166 8.02 2.43 1.00
C ARG A 166 9.06 3.11 1.89
N PHE A 167 8.69 3.44 3.13
CA PHE A 167 9.58 4.13 4.06
C PHE A 167 10.62 3.23 4.74
N ARG A 168 10.53 1.91 4.56
CA ARG A 168 11.56 0.94 5.00
C ARG A 168 12.41 0.40 3.85
N GLY A 169 12.26 0.91 2.62
CA GLY A 169 13.04 0.46 1.46
C GLY A 169 12.64 -0.92 0.92
N ALA A 170 11.41 -1.36 1.18
CA ALA A 170 10.88 -2.63 0.67
C ALA A 170 10.05 -2.46 -0.62
N ASP A 171 9.45 -1.29 -0.83
CA ASP A 171 8.59 -0.98 -1.99
C ASP A 171 9.09 0.27 -2.72
N TYR A 172 9.10 0.23 -4.06
CA TYR A 172 9.66 1.27 -4.92
C TYR A 172 8.73 1.62 -6.06
N GLU A 173 8.53 2.92 -6.32
CA GLU A 173 7.80 3.41 -7.49
C GLU A 173 8.76 3.61 -8.68
N ILE A 174 8.59 2.84 -9.75
CA ILE A 174 9.48 2.84 -10.92
C ILE A 174 8.61 2.92 -12.18
N GLY A 175 8.46 4.10 -12.76
CA GLY A 175 7.65 4.30 -13.96
C GLY A 175 6.17 4.09 -13.68
N ARG A 176 5.52 3.14 -14.35
CA ARG A 176 4.08 2.89 -14.23
C ARG A 176 3.68 2.05 -13.02
N HIS A 177 4.60 1.30 -12.43
CA HIS A 177 4.29 0.35 -11.36
C HIS A 177 5.08 0.63 -10.09
N ASP A 178 4.59 0.06 -9.00
CA ASP A 178 5.39 -0.12 -7.81
C ASP A 178 5.86 -1.57 -7.70
N PHE A 179 7.01 -1.77 -7.05
CA PHE A 179 7.66 -3.05 -6.91
C PHE A 179 8.05 -3.27 -5.45
N THR A 180 7.41 -4.26 -4.81
CA THR A 180 7.78 -4.69 -3.45
C THR A 180 8.71 -5.90 -3.51
N ARG A 181 9.91 -5.76 -2.93
CA ARG A 181 10.85 -6.88 -2.71
C ARG A 181 10.23 -7.87 -1.73
N THR A 182 10.05 -9.12 -2.14
CA THR A 182 9.32 -10.12 -1.34
C THR A 182 10.05 -11.45 -1.34
N HIS A 183 10.10 -12.14 -0.21
CA HIS A 183 10.53 -13.53 -0.13
C HIS A 183 9.49 -14.45 -0.75
N MET A 184 9.94 -15.32 -1.67
CA MET A 184 9.18 -16.48 -2.09
C MET A 184 9.36 -17.57 -1.03
N GLY A 185 8.29 -17.94 -0.33
CA GLY A 185 8.30 -19.03 0.64
C GLY A 185 7.78 -20.32 0.03
N LEU A 186 8.46 -21.43 0.30
CA LEU A 186 7.93 -22.79 0.17
C LEU A 186 7.79 -23.40 1.57
N GLY A 187 7.25 -24.63 1.66
CA GLY A 187 6.90 -25.27 2.94
C GLY A 187 8.04 -25.34 3.96
N ASP A 188 9.30 -25.33 3.50
CA ASP A 188 10.48 -25.47 4.34
C ASP A 188 11.29 -24.16 4.51
N GLY A 189 10.80 -23.03 3.98
CA GLY A 189 11.41 -21.71 4.16
C GLY A 189 11.51 -20.84 2.91
N VAL A 190 12.34 -19.81 2.98
CA VAL A 190 12.59 -18.87 1.87
C VAL A 190 13.32 -19.60 0.75
N SER A 191 12.77 -19.53 -0.45
CA SER A 191 13.22 -20.25 -1.66
C SER A 191 13.66 -19.30 -2.78
N GLY A 192 13.57 -17.99 -2.57
CA GLY A 192 14.03 -16.96 -3.51
C GLY A 192 13.44 -15.59 -3.21
N HIS A 193 13.78 -14.60 -4.03
CA HIS A 193 13.24 -13.25 -3.97
C HIS A 193 12.35 -13.00 -5.19
N VAL A 194 11.24 -12.30 -5.03
CA VAL A 194 10.38 -11.86 -6.12
C VAL A 194 10.10 -10.38 -5.99
N LEU A 195 9.82 -9.73 -7.13
CA LEU A 195 9.19 -8.41 -7.11
C LEU A 195 7.69 -8.58 -7.26
N SER A 196 6.95 -8.14 -6.24
CA SER A 196 5.50 -8.00 -6.30
C SER A 196 5.18 -6.70 -7.04
N ILE A 197 4.53 -6.80 -8.19
CA ILE A 197 4.10 -5.67 -9.02
C ILE A 197 2.77 -5.14 -8.49
N HIS A 198 2.73 -3.85 -8.23
CA HIS A 198 1.52 -3.11 -7.87
C HIS A 198 1.20 -2.06 -8.92
N ILE A 199 -0.09 -1.81 -9.14
CA ILE A 199 -0.57 -0.87 -10.14
C ILE A 199 -1.19 0.33 -9.41
N PRO A 200 -0.50 1.48 -9.34
CA PRO A 200 -1.08 2.71 -8.82
C PRO A 200 -2.37 3.07 -9.56
N PRO A 201 -3.41 3.59 -8.85
CA PRO A 201 -4.69 4.00 -9.43
C PRO A 201 -4.59 5.36 -10.13
N THR A 202 -3.49 5.61 -10.84
CA THR A 202 -3.21 6.87 -11.52
C THR A 202 -2.93 6.62 -13.00
N GLY A 203 -3.49 7.48 -13.86
CA GLY A 203 -3.28 7.39 -15.30
C GLY A 203 -3.77 6.08 -15.94
N ARG A 204 -3.43 5.90 -17.21
CA ARG A 204 -3.79 4.70 -17.96
C ARG A 204 -2.76 3.61 -17.69
N LEU A 205 -3.17 2.34 -17.72
CA LEU A 205 -2.24 1.21 -17.74
C LEU A 205 -1.70 1.03 -19.15
N ASP A 206 -0.91 1.98 -19.65
CA ASP A 206 -0.35 1.87 -21.00
C ASP A 206 0.59 0.66 -21.10
N ALA A 207 0.55 -0.04 -22.23
CA ALA A 207 1.32 -1.27 -22.40
C ALA A 207 2.82 -1.00 -22.44
N GLN A 208 3.24 0.06 -23.16
CA GLN A 208 4.64 0.40 -23.30
C GLN A 208 5.22 0.91 -21.98
N GLU A 209 4.53 1.85 -21.31
CA GLU A 209 4.97 2.36 -20.01
C GLU A 209 5.07 1.23 -18.95
N SER A 210 4.15 0.26 -19.03
CA SER A 210 4.13 -0.93 -18.17
C SER A 210 5.27 -1.90 -18.46
N GLU A 211 5.67 -2.06 -19.72
CA GLU A 211 6.81 -2.89 -20.11
C GLU A 211 8.14 -2.24 -19.73
N GLU A 212 8.30 -0.95 -20.01
CA GLU A 212 9.48 -0.16 -19.66
C GLU A 212 9.70 -0.10 -18.14
N SER A 213 8.62 0.09 -17.38
CA SER A 213 8.62 0.06 -15.92
C SER A 213 9.15 -1.27 -15.37
N VAL A 214 8.66 -2.39 -15.92
CA VAL A 214 9.12 -3.74 -15.52
C VAL A 214 10.58 -3.96 -15.88
N ALA A 215 10.99 -3.65 -17.12
CA ALA A 215 12.38 -3.82 -17.55
C ALA A 215 13.34 -2.99 -16.70
N THR A 216 12.99 -1.74 -16.42
CA THR A 216 13.77 -0.84 -15.57
C THR A 216 13.89 -1.40 -14.15
N ALA A 217 12.81 -1.94 -13.59
CA ALA A 217 12.84 -2.55 -12.27
C ALA A 217 13.80 -3.74 -12.21
N VAL A 218 13.72 -4.67 -13.17
CA VAL A 218 14.62 -5.84 -13.22
C VAL A 218 16.09 -5.42 -13.21
N GLU A 219 16.50 -4.54 -14.14
CA GLU A 219 17.89 -4.03 -14.19
C GLU A 219 18.29 -3.31 -12.90
N SER A 220 17.38 -2.53 -12.33
CA SER A 220 17.63 -1.74 -11.13
C SER A 220 17.83 -2.62 -9.90
N PHE A 221 16.99 -3.63 -9.68
CA PHE A 221 17.08 -4.49 -8.51
C PHE A 221 18.29 -5.43 -8.56
N GLU A 222 18.71 -5.88 -9.76
CA GLU A 222 20.00 -6.58 -9.92
C GLU A 222 21.19 -5.73 -9.47
N ARG A 223 21.11 -4.41 -9.63
CA ARG A 223 22.17 -3.47 -9.24
C ARG A 223 22.08 -3.03 -7.78
N TRP A 224 20.89 -2.68 -7.30
CA TRP A 224 20.68 -2.15 -5.95
C TRP A 224 20.77 -3.26 -4.89
N TYR A 225 20.33 -4.47 -5.26
CA TYR A 225 20.22 -5.63 -4.38
C TYR A 225 20.76 -6.90 -5.02
N PRO A 226 22.05 -6.94 -5.41
CA PRO A 226 22.67 -8.12 -6.02
C PRO A 226 22.65 -9.36 -5.11
N GLU A 227 22.48 -9.18 -3.80
CA GLU A 227 22.30 -10.25 -2.83
C GLU A 227 20.91 -10.89 -2.84
N GLU A 228 19.94 -10.30 -3.54
CA GLU A 228 18.55 -10.77 -3.66
C GLU A 228 18.22 -11.17 -5.11
N PRO A 229 18.82 -12.25 -5.63
CA PRO A 229 18.59 -12.67 -7.02
C PRO A 229 17.10 -12.97 -7.25
N LEU A 230 16.55 -12.34 -8.28
CA LEU A 230 15.14 -12.47 -8.62
C LEU A 230 14.83 -13.88 -9.14
N ALA A 231 13.86 -14.52 -8.50
CA ALA A 231 13.25 -15.78 -8.91
C ALA A 231 11.99 -15.57 -9.76
N GLY A 232 11.45 -14.33 -9.80
CA GLY A 232 10.30 -13.98 -10.62
C GLY A 232 9.69 -12.63 -10.27
N LEU A 233 8.71 -12.23 -11.09
CA LEU A 233 7.83 -11.10 -10.80
C LEU A 233 6.40 -11.62 -10.68
N VAL A 234 5.71 -11.16 -9.65
CA VAL A 234 4.37 -11.65 -9.28
C VAL A 234 3.42 -10.47 -9.20
N CYS A 235 2.18 -10.63 -9.63
CA CYS A 235 1.12 -9.66 -9.40
C CYS A 235 -0.08 -10.38 -8.79
N HIS A 236 -0.68 -9.79 -7.76
CA HIS A 236 -1.96 -10.22 -7.21
C HIS A 236 -2.96 -9.09 -7.36
N SER A 237 -3.98 -9.27 -8.21
CA SER A 237 -4.93 -8.21 -8.52
C SER A 237 -6.20 -8.76 -9.17
N TRP A 238 -7.32 -8.05 -8.96
CA TRP A 238 -8.54 -8.22 -9.75
C TRP A 238 -8.29 -8.10 -11.27
N LEU A 239 -7.28 -7.33 -11.70
CA LEU A 239 -6.89 -7.18 -13.10
C LEU A 239 -6.51 -8.52 -13.76
N LEU A 240 -6.13 -9.51 -12.95
CA LEU A 240 -5.72 -10.84 -13.41
C LEU A 240 -6.87 -11.85 -13.41
N ASP A 241 -8.12 -11.45 -13.17
CA ASP A 241 -9.28 -12.33 -13.30
C ASP A 241 -9.56 -12.67 -14.79
N PRO A 242 -9.40 -13.94 -15.23
CA PRO A 242 -9.73 -14.33 -16.60
C PRO A 242 -11.19 -14.06 -16.99
N GLN A 243 -12.11 -13.97 -16.02
CA GLN A 243 -13.54 -13.66 -16.28
C GLN A 243 -13.72 -12.31 -16.98
N LEU A 244 -12.76 -11.39 -16.82
CA LEU A 244 -12.77 -10.09 -17.51
C LEU A 244 -12.78 -10.24 -19.03
N GLY A 245 -12.20 -11.32 -19.57
CA GLY A 245 -12.16 -11.61 -21.00
C GLY A 245 -13.54 -11.86 -21.64
N GLU A 246 -14.56 -12.15 -20.85
CA GLU A 246 -15.95 -12.29 -21.34
C GLU A 246 -16.60 -10.92 -21.64
N TYR A 247 -16.06 -9.83 -21.10
CA TYR A 247 -16.65 -8.51 -21.14
C TYR A 247 -15.75 -7.47 -21.82
N LEU A 248 -14.43 -7.59 -21.65
CA LEU A 248 -13.45 -6.65 -22.18
C LEU A 248 -12.91 -7.12 -23.53
N ARG A 249 -12.72 -6.17 -24.45
CA ARG A 249 -12.05 -6.47 -25.72
C ARG A 249 -10.58 -6.85 -25.49
N PRO A 250 -9.99 -7.74 -26.32
CA PRO A 250 -8.59 -8.15 -26.21
C PRO A 250 -7.58 -6.98 -26.24
N GLU A 251 -7.92 -5.88 -26.93
CA GLU A 251 -7.06 -4.70 -27.07
C GLU A 251 -7.18 -3.73 -25.89
N SER A 252 -8.01 -4.01 -24.88
CA SER A 252 -8.06 -3.18 -23.68
C SER A 252 -6.75 -3.31 -22.89
N ASN A 253 -6.37 -2.23 -22.22
CA ASN A 253 -5.14 -2.17 -21.44
C ASN A 253 -5.08 -3.27 -20.36
N ILE A 254 -6.22 -3.57 -19.73
CA ILE A 254 -6.35 -4.64 -18.74
C ILE A 254 -6.04 -6.01 -19.37
N MET A 255 -6.66 -6.33 -20.51
CA MET A 255 -6.41 -7.61 -21.18
C MET A 255 -4.97 -7.73 -21.66
N ARG A 256 -4.39 -6.67 -22.25
CA ARG A 256 -2.97 -6.65 -22.65
C ARG A 256 -2.04 -6.92 -21.47
N PHE A 257 -2.27 -6.25 -20.34
CA PHE A 257 -1.51 -6.48 -19.11
C PHE A 257 -1.67 -7.94 -18.63
N GLN A 258 -2.90 -8.42 -18.51
CA GLN A 258 -3.20 -9.78 -18.04
C GLN A 258 -2.52 -10.86 -18.87
N THR A 259 -2.48 -10.72 -20.20
CA THR A 259 -1.90 -11.74 -21.10
C THR A 259 -0.39 -11.97 -20.89
N ARG A 260 0.31 -11.07 -20.21
CA ARG A 260 1.73 -11.19 -19.87
C ARG A 260 1.99 -12.17 -18.72
N PHE A 261 0.96 -12.60 -18.00
CA PHE A 261 1.08 -13.44 -16.82
C PHE A 261 0.62 -14.88 -17.08
N ASP A 262 1.31 -15.83 -16.44
CA ASP A 262 0.81 -17.17 -16.17
C ASP A 262 0.03 -17.13 -14.86
N ILE A 263 -1.30 -17.23 -14.97
CA ILE A 263 -2.21 -17.11 -13.83
C ILE A 263 -2.25 -18.43 -13.08
N LEU A 264 -2.00 -18.39 -11.77
CA LEU A 264 -2.03 -19.56 -10.91
C LEU A 264 -3.45 -20.14 -10.79
N PRO A 265 -3.59 -21.46 -10.52
CA PRO A 265 -4.88 -22.07 -10.24
C PRO A 265 -5.66 -21.31 -9.18
N HIS A 266 -6.94 -21.05 -9.43
CA HIS A 266 -7.81 -20.41 -8.45
C HIS A 266 -8.10 -21.40 -7.32
N LEU A 267 -7.87 -20.97 -6.08
CA LEU A 267 -8.37 -21.67 -4.91
C LEU A 267 -9.67 -20.98 -4.45
N PRO A 268 -10.72 -21.73 -4.08
CA PRO A 268 -11.94 -21.13 -3.57
C PRO A 268 -11.63 -20.20 -2.39
N PRO A 269 -12.05 -18.92 -2.44
CA PRO A 269 -11.84 -18.01 -1.32
C PRO A 269 -12.77 -18.40 -0.15
N GLU A 270 -12.38 -18.00 1.06
CA GLU A 270 -13.26 -18.15 2.23
C GLU A 270 -14.51 -17.27 2.10
N ASP A 271 -14.35 -16.06 1.54
CA ASP A 271 -15.43 -15.14 1.19
C ASP A 271 -15.46 -14.90 -0.33
N PRO A 272 -16.47 -15.40 -1.06
CA PRO A 272 -16.58 -15.21 -2.51
C PRO A 272 -16.81 -13.75 -2.91
N THR A 273 -17.26 -12.88 -1.99
CA THR A 273 -17.56 -11.47 -2.27
C THR A 273 -16.36 -10.54 -2.05
N GLU A 274 -15.21 -11.07 -1.61
CA GLU A 274 -14.01 -10.27 -1.38
C GLU A 274 -13.52 -9.57 -2.65
N GLY A 275 -13.46 -10.29 -3.77
CA GLY A 275 -13.01 -9.71 -5.03
C GLY A 275 -14.00 -8.72 -5.63
N ASP A 276 -15.30 -8.84 -5.34
CA ASP A 276 -16.30 -7.84 -5.72
C ASP A 276 -16.01 -6.50 -5.06
N ARG A 277 -15.74 -6.53 -3.74
CA ARG A 277 -15.37 -5.35 -2.96
C ARG A 277 -14.05 -4.76 -3.43
N GLU A 278 -13.07 -5.58 -3.75
CA GLU A 278 -11.78 -5.12 -4.26
C GLU A 278 -11.93 -4.41 -5.61
N LEU A 279 -12.61 -5.04 -6.58
CA LEU A 279 -12.84 -4.47 -7.91
C LEU A 279 -13.68 -3.19 -7.83
N MET A 280 -14.71 -3.14 -6.98
CA MET A 280 -15.51 -1.94 -6.75
C MET A 280 -14.65 -0.78 -6.22
N ARG A 281 -13.82 -1.04 -5.20
CA ARG A 281 -12.97 -0.02 -4.59
C ARG A 281 -11.82 0.42 -5.49
N LEU A 282 -11.09 -0.52 -6.07
CA LEU A 282 -9.83 -0.26 -6.78
C LEU A 282 -10.02 -0.06 -8.28
N GLY A 283 -10.99 -0.74 -8.89
CA GLY A 283 -11.25 -0.66 -10.33
C GLY A 283 -12.32 0.36 -10.70
N LEU A 284 -13.40 0.45 -9.92
CA LEU A 284 -14.48 1.42 -10.15
C LEU A 284 -14.31 2.72 -9.38
N HIS A 285 -13.42 2.74 -8.38
CA HIS A 285 -13.20 3.88 -7.46
C HIS A 285 -14.48 4.31 -6.74
N LEU A 286 -15.25 3.32 -6.26
CA LEU A 286 -16.49 3.53 -5.53
C LEU A 286 -16.37 3.10 -4.07
N ASP A 287 -17.15 3.73 -3.21
CA ASP A 287 -17.30 3.33 -1.82
C ASP A 287 -17.93 1.94 -1.73
N VAL A 288 -17.34 1.07 -0.91
CA VAL A 288 -17.83 -0.29 -0.70
C VAL A 288 -18.73 -0.31 0.53
N PRO A 289 -20.00 -0.73 0.40
CA PRO A 289 -20.89 -0.85 1.54
C PRO A 289 -20.45 -1.93 2.54
N ASP A 290 -20.76 -1.74 3.83
CA ASP A 290 -20.49 -2.70 4.92
C ASP A 290 -21.45 -3.92 4.93
N HIS A 291 -22.13 -4.17 3.82
CA HIS A 291 -23.08 -5.26 3.62
C HIS A 291 -22.93 -5.85 2.22
N GLN A 292 -23.47 -7.04 2.00
CA GLN A 292 -23.47 -7.67 0.69
C GLN A 292 -24.24 -6.80 -0.31
N LEU A 293 -23.67 -6.62 -1.51
CA LEU A 293 -24.28 -5.85 -2.58
C LEU A 293 -25.65 -6.44 -2.96
N THR A 294 -26.66 -5.57 -2.96
CA THR A 294 -28.05 -5.87 -3.34
C THR A 294 -28.34 -5.43 -4.77
N ASP A 295 -29.47 -5.87 -5.33
CA ASP A 295 -29.91 -5.40 -6.65
C ASP A 295 -30.10 -3.87 -6.69
N GLU A 296 -30.54 -3.27 -5.58
CA GLU A 296 -30.68 -1.82 -5.43
C GLU A 296 -29.32 -1.11 -5.45
N ASP A 297 -28.29 -1.67 -4.80
CA ASP A 297 -26.93 -1.14 -4.90
C ASP A 297 -26.45 -1.16 -6.36
N LEU A 298 -26.69 -2.28 -7.06
CA LEU A 298 -26.29 -2.46 -8.46
C LEU A 298 -27.02 -1.52 -9.42
N ASP A 299 -28.29 -1.18 -9.15
CA ASP A 299 -29.06 -0.20 -9.94
C ASP A 299 -28.48 1.21 -9.86
N ASN A 300 -27.82 1.54 -8.75
CA ASN A 300 -27.24 2.86 -8.51
C ASN A 300 -25.79 3.01 -9.02
N LEU A 301 -25.15 1.92 -9.46
CA LEU A 301 -23.79 1.99 -9.95
C LEU A 301 -23.71 2.71 -11.31
N PRO A 302 -22.68 3.55 -11.52
CA PRO A 302 -22.44 4.16 -12.84
C PRO A 302 -22.30 3.07 -13.91
N GLN A 303 -22.70 3.38 -15.15
CA GLN A 303 -22.70 2.45 -16.29
C GLN A 303 -21.98 3.02 -17.52
N ASP A 304 -21.17 4.05 -17.34
CA ASP A 304 -20.51 4.81 -18.41
C ASP A 304 -19.42 3.99 -19.12
N THR A 305 -18.69 3.17 -18.36
CA THR A 305 -17.57 2.36 -18.87
C THR A 305 -17.94 0.90 -19.09
N THR A 306 -17.19 0.21 -19.96
CA THR A 306 -17.39 -1.23 -20.16
C THR A 306 -17.14 -2.03 -18.88
N LEU A 307 -16.15 -1.63 -18.06
CA LEU A 307 -15.85 -2.31 -16.80
C LEU A 307 -16.99 -2.17 -15.78
N GLN A 308 -17.59 -0.98 -15.67
CA GLN A 308 -18.77 -0.74 -14.83
C GLN A 308 -19.96 -1.61 -15.24
N ARG A 309 -20.26 -1.69 -16.55
CA ARG A 309 -21.32 -2.55 -17.08
C ARG A 309 -21.01 -4.03 -16.87
N ALA A 310 -19.75 -4.43 -17.02
CA ALA A 310 -19.28 -5.79 -16.79
C ALA A 310 -19.51 -6.20 -15.33
N PHE A 311 -19.11 -5.34 -14.39
CA PHE A 311 -19.28 -5.56 -12.96
C PHE A 311 -20.73 -5.88 -12.60
N VAL A 312 -21.67 -4.98 -12.95
CA VAL A 312 -23.11 -5.15 -12.67
C VAL A 312 -23.67 -6.39 -13.35
N LYS A 313 -23.36 -6.60 -14.64
CA LYS A 313 -23.87 -7.75 -15.40
C LYS A 313 -23.40 -9.08 -14.79
N HIS A 314 -22.15 -9.16 -14.36
CA HIS A 314 -21.58 -10.37 -13.80
C HIS A 314 -22.21 -10.73 -12.45
N LEU A 315 -22.36 -9.76 -11.56
CA LEU A 315 -23.01 -9.96 -10.25
C LEU A 315 -24.49 -10.35 -10.40
N ARG A 316 -25.23 -9.73 -11.33
CA ARG A 316 -26.63 -10.11 -11.62
C ARG A 316 -26.79 -11.51 -12.18
N ALA A 317 -25.75 -12.06 -12.80
CA ALA A 317 -25.73 -13.44 -13.26
C ALA A 317 -25.40 -14.43 -12.13
N GLY A 318 -25.21 -13.95 -10.90
CA GLY A 318 -24.78 -14.76 -9.75
C GLY A 318 -23.29 -15.10 -9.75
N GLY A 319 -22.50 -14.43 -10.59
CA GLY A 319 -21.04 -14.55 -10.59
C GLY A 319 -20.40 -13.66 -9.53
N HIS A 320 -19.12 -13.91 -9.26
CA HIS A 320 -18.27 -13.09 -8.41
C HIS A 320 -16.93 -12.85 -9.11
N TRP A 321 -16.32 -11.71 -8.81
CA TRP A 321 -14.98 -11.36 -9.25
C TRP A 321 -13.94 -11.86 -8.25
N TYR A 322 -12.76 -12.22 -8.76
CA TYR A 322 -11.70 -12.79 -7.93
C TYR A 322 -10.36 -12.11 -8.18
N PRO A 323 -9.66 -11.64 -7.14
CA PRO A 323 -8.27 -11.27 -7.30
C PRO A 323 -7.45 -12.52 -7.57
N ARG A 324 -6.58 -12.46 -8.58
CA ARG A 324 -5.79 -13.60 -9.02
C ARG A 324 -4.32 -13.29 -8.92
N THR A 325 -3.54 -14.32 -8.61
CA THR A 325 -2.08 -14.27 -8.64
C THR A 325 -1.58 -14.76 -9.98
N GLY A 326 -0.70 -14.00 -10.63
CA GLY A 326 0.01 -14.41 -11.82
C GLY A 326 1.50 -14.17 -11.71
N MET A 327 2.28 -15.06 -12.33
CA MET A 327 3.73 -14.88 -12.52
C MET A 327 3.98 -14.32 -13.91
N LEU A 328 4.84 -13.31 -14.03
CA LEU A 328 5.15 -12.71 -15.32
C LEU A 328 5.93 -13.71 -16.19
N LYS A 329 5.44 -13.98 -17.41
CA LYS A 329 5.96 -15.02 -18.32
C LYS A 329 7.42 -14.83 -18.70
N THR A 330 7.81 -13.58 -18.99
CA THR A 330 9.14 -13.21 -19.48
C THR A 330 9.51 -11.84 -18.94
N TRP A 331 10.71 -11.72 -18.39
CA TRP A 331 11.20 -10.49 -17.75
C TRP A 331 12.73 -10.35 -17.75
N SER A 332 13.44 -11.38 -18.21
CA SER A 332 14.88 -11.37 -18.49
C SER A 332 15.19 -10.76 -19.86
#